data_AF-A0A6P1EPX2-F1
#
_entry.id   AF-A0A6P1EPX2-F1
#
_cell.length_a   1.000
_cell.length_b   1.000
_cell.length_c   1.000
_cell.angle_alpha   90.00
_cell.angle_beta   90.00
_cell.angle_gamma   90.00
#
_symmetry.space_group_name_H-M   'P 1'
#
loop_
_entity.id
_entity.type
_entity.pdbx_description
1 polymer ?
#
loop_
_entity_poly.entity_id
_entity_poly.type
_entity_poly.pdbx_seq_one_letter_code
_entity_poly.pdbx_strand_id
1 'polypeptide(L)'
;MFGAVLALLAVLALIVGLGWLLKRMPGSGFRPAEGMRVVASLNVGAKERVVVVEVNGEQLLLGVTAGGINTLHHLPEPLPTPVPARLPDLKNLPNLKNLPNFAQLLQQRLRKEP
;
A
#
# COMPACT_ATOMS: atom_id res chain seq x y z
N MET A 1 -21.68 -1.13 -43.91
CA MET A 1 -21.85 -2.22 -42.92
C MET A 1 -20.51 -2.78 -42.46
N PHE A 2 -19.64 -3.32 -43.34
CA PHE A 2 -18.37 -3.95 -42.96
C PHE A 2 -17.34 -3.05 -42.26
N GLY A 3 -17.24 -1.77 -42.65
CA GLY A 3 -16.26 -0.84 -42.04
C GLY A 3 -16.49 -0.60 -40.54
N ALA A 4 -17.75 -0.54 -40.10
CA ALA A 4 -18.09 -0.38 -38.68
C ALA A 4 -17.72 -1.61 -37.85
N VAL A 5 -17.87 -2.81 -38.42
CA VAL A 5 -17.50 -4.08 -37.77
C VAL A 5 -15.98 -4.20 -37.63
N LEU A 6 -15.22 -3.80 -38.66
CA LEU A 6 -13.75 -3.78 -38.61
C LEU A 6 -13.21 -2.78 -37.59
N ALA A 7 -13.80 -1.58 -37.52
CA ALA A 7 -13.42 -0.58 -36.52
C ALA A 7 -13.69 -1.09 -35.09
N LEU A 8 -14.84 -1.75 -34.87
CA LEU A 8 -15.18 -2.32 -33.57
C LEU A 8 -14.22 -3.44 -33.14
N LEU A 9 -13.88 -4.34 -34.06
CA LEU A 9 -12.90 -5.41 -33.80
C LEU A 9 -11.49 -4.85 -33.53
N ALA A 10 -11.07 -3.82 -34.26
CA ALA A 10 -9.77 -3.19 -34.07
C ALA A 10 -9.64 -2.55 -32.68
N VAL A 11 -10.69 -1.84 -32.23
CA VAL A 11 -10.72 -1.23 -30.88
C VAL A 11 -10.71 -2.31 -29.80
N LEU A 12 -11.49 -3.39 -29.97
CA LEU A 12 -11.51 -4.49 -29.01
C LEU A 12 -10.13 -5.17 -28.90
N ALA A 13 -9.49 -5.46 -30.03
CA ALA A 13 -8.14 -6.00 -30.07
C ALA A 13 -7.12 -5.04 -29.43
N LEU A 14 -7.28 -3.72 -29.63
CA LEU A 14 -6.42 -2.71 -29.02
C LEU A 14 -6.57 -2.68 -27.49
N ILE A 15 -7.80 -2.72 -26.96
CA ILE A 15 -8.05 -2.74 -25.51
C ILE A 15 -7.48 -4.00 -24.87
N VAL A 16 -7.74 -5.17 -25.47
CA VAL A 16 -7.19 -6.45 -24.98
C VAL A 16 -5.67 -6.45 -25.10
N GLY A 17 -5.13 -5.92 -26.19
CA GLY A 17 -3.69 -5.75 -26.40
C GLY A 17 -3.05 -4.87 -25.32
N LEU A 18 -3.65 -3.71 -25.01
CA LEU A 18 -3.19 -2.83 -23.94
C LEU A 18 -3.31 -3.50 -22.56
N GLY A 19 -4.45 -4.12 -22.25
CA GLY A 19 -4.65 -4.83 -21.00
C GLY A 19 -3.66 -5.99 -20.82
N TRP A 20 -3.38 -6.72 -21.90
CA TRP A 20 -2.39 -7.79 -21.91
C TRP A 20 -0.97 -7.26 -21.80
N LEU A 21 -0.64 -6.14 -22.44
CA LEU A 21 0.66 -5.49 -22.34
C LEU A 21 0.93 -5.00 -20.92
N LEU A 22 -0.08 -4.41 -20.26
CA LEU A 22 -0.03 -4.02 -18.86
C LEU A 22 0.11 -5.23 -17.91
N LYS A 23 -0.52 -6.37 -18.25
CA LYS A 23 -0.36 -7.65 -17.55
C LYS A 23 1.01 -8.28 -17.79
N ARG A 24 1.64 -8.02 -18.94
CA ARG A 24 2.95 -8.56 -19.34
C ARG A 24 4.12 -7.81 -18.72
N MET A 25 3.92 -6.59 -18.20
CA MET A 25 4.96 -5.91 -17.42
C MET A 25 5.08 -6.55 -16.02
N PRO A 26 6.23 -7.15 -15.66
CA PRO A 26 6.45 -7.85 -14.38
C PRO A 26 6.52 -6.92 -13.14
N GLY A 27 5.97 -5.70 -13.21
CA GLY A 27 6.02 -4.70 -12.14
C GLY A 27 4.67 -4.09 -11.76
N SER A 28 3.55 -4.48 -12.39
CA SER A 28 2.22 -3.89 -12.14
C SER A 28 1.34 -4.69 -11.15
N GLY A 29 1.87 -5.75 -10.56
CA GLY A 29 1.14 -6.60 -9.65
C GLY A 29 1.45 -6.31 -8.18
N PHE A 30 0.75 -5.36 -7.57
CA PHE A 30 0.36 -5.46 -6.15
C PHE A 30 -0.71 -6.57 -5.98
N ARG A 31 -0.56 -7.70 -6.68
CA ARG A 31 -1.34 -8.90 -6.38
C ARG A 31 -0.61 -9.52 -5.20
N PRO A 32 -1.20 -9.56 -3.99
CA PRO A 32 -0.64 -10.40 -2.94
C PRO A 32 -0.59 -11.80 -3.53
N ALA A 33 0.62 -12.32 -3.74
CA ALA A 33 0.79 -13.72 -4.10
C ALA A 33 0.08 -14.51 -2.99
N GLU A 34 -0.89 -15.35 -3.34
CA GLU A 34 -1.59 -16.17 -2.35
C GLU A 34 -0.55 -16.95 -1.54
N GLY A 35 -0.46 -16.69 -0.23
CA GLY A 35 0.52 -17.28 0.69
C GLY A 35 1.83 -16.49 0.89
N MET A 36 2.03 -15.36 0.21
CA MET A 36 3.22 -14.50 0.31
C MET A 36 2.78 -13.06 0.60
N ARG A 37 2.89 -12.65 1.87
CA ARG A 37 2.47 -11.32 2.33
C ARG A 37 3.69 -10.43 2.51
N VAL A 38 3.74 -9.31 1.80
CA VAL A 38 4.74 -8.26 2.08
C VAL A 38 4.32 -7.52 3.36
N VAL A 39 5.12 -7.63 4.42
CA VAL A 39 4.88 -7.00 5.74
C VAL A 39 5.30 -5.54 5.72
N ALA A 40 6.46 -5.26 5.13
CA ALA A 40 7.02 -3.92 5.03
C ALA A 40 8.03 -3.85 3.88
N SER A 41 8.16 -2.68 3.27
CA SER A 41 9.21 -2.39 2.29
C SER A 41 9.86 -1.05 2.62
N LEU A 42 11.19 -1.04 2.76
CA LEU A 42 12.00 0.12 3.04
C LEU A 42 12.96 0.36 1.87
N ASN A 43 12.92 1.54 1.26
CA ASN A 43 13.91 1.90 0.25
C ASN A 43 15.19 2.35 0.97
N VAL A 44 16.30 1.67 0.71
CA VAL A 44 17.61 1.98 1.29
C VAL A 44 18.45 2.81 0.32
N GLY A 45 18.14 2.79 -0.98
CA GLY A 45 18.80 3.60 -2.00
C GLY A 45 17.91 3.86 -3.23
N ALA A 46 18.47 4.51 -4.25
CA ALA A 46 17.74 4.88 -5.47
C ALA A 46 17.15 3.67 -6.23
N LYS A 47 17.79 2.52 -6.12
CA LYS A 47 17.36 1.24 -6.73
C LYS A 47 17.44 0.05 -5.76
N GLU A 48 17.63 0.33 -4.47
CA GLU A 48 17.81 -0.68 -3.43
C GLU A 48 16.65 -0.60 -2.45
N ARG A 49 15.97 -1.72 -2.24
CA ARG A 49 14.81 -1.84 -1.38
C ARG A 49 14.94 -3.09 -0.52
N VAL A 50 14.76 -2.95 0.78
CA VAL A 50 14.66 -4.07 1.71
C VAL A 50 13.18 -4.36 1.93
N VAL A 51 12.76 -5.61 1.73
CA VAL A 51 11.37 -6.05 1.79
C VAL A 51 11.29 -7.21 2.78
N VAL A 52 10.37 -7.10 3.74
CA VAL A 52 10.03 -8.21 4.64
C VAL A 52 8.85 -8.94 4.03
N VAL A 53 9.03 -10.23 3.72
CA VAL A 53 7.99 -11.09 3.16
C VAL A 53 7.70 -12.22 4.13
N GLU A 54 6.44 -12.39 4.48
CA GLU A 54 5.94 -13.51 5.26
C GLU A 54 5.55 -14.63 4.30
N VAL A 55 6.17 -15.81 4.47
CA VAL A 55 5.94 -17.01 3.67
C VAL A 55 5.69 -18.17 4.62
N ASN A 56 4.54 -18.85 4.51
CA ASN A 56 4.18 -19.98 5.37
C ASN A 56 4.29 -19.73 6.90
N GLY A 57 4.06 -18.48 7.34
CA GLY A 57 4.13 -18.10 8.76
C GLY A 57 5.52 -17.72 9.27
N GLU A 58 6.54 -17.70 8.40
CA GLU A 58 7.89 -17.24 8.73
C GLU A 58 8.19 -15.92 7.99
N GLN A 59 8.83 -14.95 8.66
CA GLN A 59 9.17 -13.66 8.06
C GLN A 59 10.61 -13.68 7.54
N LEU A 60 10.78 -13.46 6.24
CA LEU A 60 12.09 -13.36 5.60
C LEU A 60 12.37 -11.91 5.19
N LEU A 61 13.55 -11.43 5.58
CA LEU A 61 14.07 -10.14 5.15
C LEU A 61 14.82 -10.33 3.82
N LEU A 62 14.31 -9.74 2.75
CA LEU A 62 14.86 -9.80 1.41
C LEU A 62 15.43 -8.43 1.00
N GLY A 63 16.68 -8.38 0.56
CA GLY A 63 17.24 -7.24 -0.15
C GLY A 63 16.93 -7.34 -1.64
N VAL A 64 16.25 -6.35 -2.20
CA VAL A 64 15.92 -6.21 -3.62
C VAL A 64 16.79 -5.11 -4.20
N THR A 65 17.69 -5.46 -5.12
CA THR A 65 18.56 -4.50 -5.83
C THR A 65 18.29 -4.59 -7.34
N ALA A 66 18.86 -3.65 -8.10
CA ALA A 66 18.82 -3.72 -9.56
C ALA A 66 19.50 -4.99 -10.14
N GLY A 67 20.38 -5.65 -9.37
CA GLY A 67 21.11 -6.86 -9.77
C GLY A 67 20.46 -8.17 -9.32
N GLY A 68 19.45 -8.14 -8.46
CA GLY A 68 18.79 -9.36 -7.97
C GLY A 68 18.20 -9.25 -6.56
N ILE A 69 17.58 -10.35 -6.12
CA ILE A 69 16.96 -10.50 -4.80
C ILE A 69 17.88 -11.38 -3.95
N ASN A 70 18.27 -10.92 -2.76
CA ASN A 70 19.10 -11.66 -1.81
C ASN A 70 18.38 -11.80 -0.46
N THR A 71 18.40 -12.99 0.14
CA THR A 71 17.83 -13.22 1.46
C THR A 71 18.83 -12.76 2.52
N LEU A 72 18.52 -11.68 3.23
CA LEU A 72 19.40 -11.10 4.24
C LEU A 72 19.30 -11.86 5.57
N HIS A 73 18.08 -12.20 6.01
CA HIS A 73 17.90 -12.91 7.28
C HIS A 73 16.50 -13.55 7.40
N HIS A 74 16.43 -14.70 8.06
CA HIS A 74 15.18 -15.22 8.62
C HIS A 74 14.92 -14.49 9.95
N LEU A 75 13.75 -13.88 10.09
CA LEU A 75 13.30 -13.27 11.34
C LEU A 75 12.49 -14.32 12.12
N PRO A 76 13.04 -14.87 13.23
CA PRO A 76 12.33 -15.84 14.06
C PRO A 76 11.17 -15.21 14.85
N GLU A 77 11.19 -13.89 15.03
CA GLU A 77 10.11 -13.14 15.67
C GLU A 77 9.41 -12.23 14.65
N PRO A 78 8.09 -12.38 14.46
CA PRO A 78 7.37 -11.60 13.45
C PRO A 78 7.37 -10.12 13.81
N LEU A 79 7.76 -9.27 12.86
CA LEU A 79 7.68 -7.83 13.01
C LEU A 79 6.24 -7.41 13.30
N PRO A 80 6.05 -6.40 14.18
CA PRO A 80 4.76 -5.78 14.40
C PRO A 80 4.18 -5.37 13.05
N THR A 81 3.08 -6.01 12.65
CA THR A 81 2.35 -5.57 11.46
C THR A 81 2.01 -4.11 11.67
N PRO A 82 2.25 -3.21 10.69
CA PRO A 82 1.83 -1.83 10.81
C PRO A 82 0.32 -1.83 10.99
N VAL A 83 -0.14 -1.68 12.24
CA VAL A 83 -1.53 -1.37 12.51
C VAL A 83 -1.70 0.00 11.88
N PRO A 84 -2.49 0.14 10.78
CA PRO A 84 -2.74 1.43 10.20
C PRO A 84 -3.18 2.31 11.35
N ALA A 85 -2.44 3.41 11.60
CA ALA A 85 -2.64 4.26 12.76
C ALA A 85 -4.15 4.41 12.92
N ARG A 86 -4.70 3.83 13.99
CA ARG A 86 -6.14 3.90 14.27
C ARG A 86 -6.42 5.39 14.35
N LEU A 87 -6.92 5.95 13.25
CA LEU A 87 -7.74 7.14 13.26
C LEU A 87 -8.75 6.89 14.37
N PRO A 88 -8.63 7.58 15.52
CA PRO A 88 -9.41 7.26 16.70
C PRO A 88 -10.86 7.25 16.24
N ASP A 89 -11.51 6.09 16.39
CA ASP A 89 -12.80 5.83 15.79
C ASP A 89 -13.78 6.87 16.33
N LEU A 90 -14.02 7.90 15.52
CA LEU A 90 -14.82 9.07 15.90
C LEU A 90 -16.29 8.68 16.15
N LYS A 91 -16.68 7.44 15.87
CA LYS A 91 -18.02 6.92 16.19
C LYS A 91 -18.07 6.28 17.57
N ASN A 92 -16.97 5.71 18.05
CA ASN A 92 -16.87 5.08 19.38
C ASN A 92 -16.40 6.03 20.49
N LEU A 93 -16.18 7.31 20.19
CA LEU A 93 -16.03 8.33 21.23
C LEU A 93 -17.41 8.58 21.85
N PRO A 94 -17.65 8.24 23.14
CA PRO A 94 -18.96 8.32 23.79
C PRO A 94 -19.53 9.75 23.87
N ASN A 95 -18.76 10.76 23.45
CA ASN A 95 -19.07 12.17 23.59
C ASN A 95 -18.68 13.00 22.36
N LEU A 96 -18.87 12.49 21.13
CA LEU A 96 -18.64 13.29 19.92
C LEU A 96 -19.52 14.56 19.85
N LYS A 97 -20.70 14.52 20.50
CA LYS A 97 -21.62 15.66 20.62
C LYS A 97 -21.18 16.70 21.67
N ASN A 98 -20.29 16.33 22.60
CA ASN A 98 -19.85 17.16 23.71
C ASN A 98 -18.43 17.73 23.52
N LEU A 99 -17.89 17.64 22.29
CA LEU A 99 -16.62 18.28 21.98
C LEU A 99 -16.81 19.80 22.05
N PRO A 100 -16.05 20.52 22.89
CA PRO A 100 -16.11 21.98 22.93
C PRO A 100 -15.80 22.53 21.54
N ASN A 101 -16.63 23.47 21.08
CA ASN A 101 -16.46 24.08 19.77
C ASN A 101 -15.03 24.64 19.66
N PHE A 102 -14.37 24.47 18.51
CA PHE A 102 -13.01 24.95 18.25
C PHE A 102 -12.80 26.41 18.68
N ALA A 103 -13.83 27.26 18.56
CA ALA A 103 -13.84 28.63 19.06
C ALA A 103 -13.49 28.73 20.56
N GLN A 104 -13.97 27.80 21.38
CA GLN A 104 -13.72 27.72 22.82
C GLN A 104 -12.28 27.28 23.12
N LEU A 105 -11.71 26.39 22.29
CA LEU A 105 -10.32 25.97 22.40
C LEU A 105 -9.35 27.10 22.01
N LEU A 106 -9.70 27.83 20.96
CA LEU A 106 -8.94 29.02 20.55
C LEU A 106 -9.03 30.11 21.61
N GLN A 107 -10.21 30.35 22.17
CA GLN A 107 -10.40 31.28 23.28
C GLN A 107 -9.68 30.81 24.55
N GLN A 108 -9.60 29.52 24.84
CA GLN A 108 -8.80 29.01 25.96
C GLN A 108 -7.31 29.24 25.76
N ARG A 109 -6.81 29.09 24.53
CA ARG A 109 -5.41 29.38 24.21
C ARG A 109 -5.09 30.87 24.25
N LEU A 110 -5.98 31.71 23.72
CA LEU A 110 -5.86 33.17 23.74
C LEU A 110 -6.08 33.78 25.13
N ARG A 111 -6.93 33.16 25.96
CA ARG A 111 -7.16 33.58 27.36
C ARG A 111 -6.01 33.17 28.27
N LYS A 112 -5.26 32.12 27.90
CA LYS A 112 -4.14 31.59 28.68
C LYS A 112 -2.80 32.15 28.20
N GLU A 113 -2.72 33.47 28.10
CA GLU A 113 -1.44 34.19 28.11
C GLU A 113 -1.58 35.40 29.05
N PRO A 114 -0.87 35.41 30.20
CA PRO A 114 -0.41 36.65 30.82
C PRO A 114 0.80 37.22 30.07
#